data_AF-A0A6C0L3E3-F1
#
_entry.id   AF-A0A6C0L3E3-F1
#
_cell.length_a   1.000
_cell.length_b   1.000
_cell.length_c   1.000
_cell.angle_alpha   90.00
_cell.angle_beta   90.00
_cell.angle_gamma   90.00
#
_symmetry.space_group_name_H-M   'P 1'
#
loop_
_entity.id
_entity.type
_entity.pdbx_description
1 polymer ?
#
loop_
_entity_poly.entity_id
_entity_poly.type
_entity_poly.pdbx_seq_one_letter_code
_entity_poly.pdbx_strand_id
1 'polypeptide(L)' 'MGEITKELYASLVQKYKSDIQSYKSTLLIYFQHPVGIGDHANHLSEMDRLLSEMASANDKLRILKDKFSKL' A
#
# COMPACT_ATOMS: atom_id res chain seq x y z
N MET A 1 14.96 -23.88 1.56
CA MET A 1 13.84 -23.18 2.21
C MET A 1 12.77 -24.18 2.64
N GLY A 2 12.34 -24.17 3.90
CA GLY A 2 11.19 -24.95 4.36
C GLY A 2 9.90 -24.41 3.74
N GLU A 3 8.91 -25.27 3.54
CA GLU A 3 7.60 -24.93 2.94
C GLU A 3 6.92 -23.76 3.68
N ILE A 4 6.94 -23.80 5.02
CA ILE A 4 6.39 -22.74 5.88
C ILE A 4 7.04 -21.38 5.57
N THR A 5 8.37 -21.33 5.38
CA THR A 5 9.08 -20.06 5.12
C THR A 5 8.69 -19.48 3.76
N LYS A 6 8.44 -20.33 2.75
CA LYS A 6 7.95 -19.89 1.43
C LYS A 6 6.55 -19.29 1.55
N GLU A 7 5.66 -19.93 2.28
CA GLU A 7 4.29 -19.46 2.49
C GLU A 7 4.25 -18.13 3.26
N LEU A 8 5.08 -17.99 4.30
CA LEU A 8 5.19 -16.72 5.05
C LEU A 8 5.71 -15.58 4.16
N TYR A 9 6.72 -15.85 3.33
CA TYR A 9 7.23 -14.87 2.37
C TYR A 9 6.15 -14.47 1.37
N ALA A 10 5.48 -15.45 0.76
CA ALA A 10 4.41 -15.22 -0.20
C ALA A 10 3.25 -14.43 0.41
N SER A 11 2.90 -14.71 1.67
CA SER A 11 1.86 -14.01 2.42
C SER A 11 2.20 -12.54 2.63
N LEU A 12 3.44 -12.22 3.04
CA LEU A 12 3.89 -10.83 3.20
C LEU A 12 3.92 -10.08 1.87
N VAL A 13 4.38 -10.72 0.79
CA VAL A 13 4.36 -10.13 -0.55
C VAL A 13 2.93 -9.79 -0.97
N GLN A 14 1.97 -10.70 -0.76
CA GLN A 14 0.56 -10.47 -1.08
C GLN A 14 -0.04 -9.35 -0.25
N LYS A 15 0.24 -9.33 1.06
CA LYS A 15 -0.21 -8.26 1.96
C LYS A 15 0.21 -6.87 1.45
N TYR A 16 1.50 -6.66 1.21
CA TYR A 16 1.97 -5.34 0.78
C TYR A 16 1.44 -4.94 -0.60
N LYS A 17 1.29 -5.89 -1.53
CA LYS A 17 0.63 -5.61 -2.82
C LYS A 17 -0.83 -5.20 -2.64
N SER A 18 -1.56 -5.88 -1.75
CA SER A 18 -2.95 -5.55 -1.43
C SER A 18 -3.05 -4.15 -0.81
N ASP A 19 -2.21 -3.83 0.17
CA ASP A 19 -2.17 -2.52 0.81
C ASP A 19 -1.92 -1.40 -0.22
N ILE A 20 -0.89 -1.56 -1.07
CA ILE A 20 -0.56 -0.63 -2.15
C ILE A 20 -1.76 -0.42 -3.09
N GLN A 21 -2.43 -1.49 -3.49
CA GLN A 21 -3.58 -1.41 -4.39
C GLN A 21 -4.78 -0.73 -3.74
N SER A 22 -5.03 -0.99 -2.46
CA SER A 22 -6.08 -0.35 -1.68
C SER A 22 -5.86 1.15 -1.58
N TYR A 23 -4.67 1.60 -1.13
CA TYR A 23 -4.37 3.02 -1.03
C TYR A 23 -4.43 3.73 -2.39
N LYS A 24 -3.89 3.09 -3.44
CA LYS A 24 -3.98 3.59 -4.81
C LYS A 24 -5.43 3.78 -5.27
N SER A 25 -6.30 2.82 -4.99
CA SER A 25 -7.71 2.88 -5.40
C SER A 25 -8.45 4.00 -4.68
N THR A 26 -8.21 4.18 -3.38
CA THR A 26 -8.77 5.29 -2.60
C THR A 26 -8.27 6.65 -3.10
N LEU A 27 -6.97 6.78 -3.37
CA LEU A 27 -6.41 8.00 -3.95
C LEU A 27 -7.02 8.31 -5.33
N LEU A 28 -7.24 7.29 -6.18
CA LEU A 28 -7.90 7.48 -7.48
C LEU A 28 -9.32 8.04 -7.33
N ILE A 29 -10.07 7.61 -6.31
CA ILE A 29 -11.39 8.18 -6.03
C ILE A 29 -11.26 9.68 -5.73
N TYR A 30 -10.32 10.08 -4.87
CA TYR A 30 -10.07 11.50 -4.59
C TYR A 30 -9.64 12.30 -5.82
N PHE A 31 -8.86 11.71 -6.74
CA PHE A 31 -8.44 12.38 -7.98
C PHE A 31 -9.55 12.47 -9.05
N GLN A 32 -10.44 11.47 -9.13
CA GLN A 32 -11.44 11.36 -10.19
C GLN A 32 -12.79 11.96 -9.82
N HIS A 33 -13.12 11.95 -8.53
CA HIS A 33 -14.36 12.50 -8.01
C HIS A 33 -14.02 13.73 -7.16
N PRO A 34 -13.94 14.93 -7.75
CA PRO A 34 -13.88 16.17 -6.98
C PRO A 34 -15.18 16.27 -6.19
N VAL A 35 -15.14 15.80 -4.94
CA VAL A 35 -16.25 15.82 -4.00
C VAL A 35 -16.75 17.25 -3.87
N GLY A 36 -18.04 17.43 -4.15
CA GLY A 36 -18.71 18.73 -4.14
C GLY A 36 -18.71 19.32 -2.74
N ILE A 37 -18.29 20.59 -2.67
CA ILE A 37 -18.50 21.60 -1.61
C ILE A 37 -19.40 21.08 -0.46
N GLY A 38 -18.83 20.45 0.57
CA GLY A 38 -19.66 19.92 1.65
C GLY A 38 -18.93 19.22 2.80
N ASP A 39 -18.27 18.09 2.55
CA ASP A 39 -17.88 17.18 3.64
C ASP A 39 -16.37 16.93 3.74
N HIS A 40 -15.79 17.47 4.80
CA HIS A 40 -14.40 17.39 5.30
C HIS A 40 -13.34 18.24 4.56
N ALA A 41 -13.01 19.37 5.17
CA ALA A 41 -11.96 20.31 4.78
C ALA A 41 -10.52 19.73 4.72
N ASN A 42 -10.33 18.42 4.85
CA ASN A 42 -9.00 17.81 4.99
C ASN A 42 -8.71 16.65 4.02
N HIS A 43 -9.31 16.66 2.82
CA HIS A 43 -8.97 15.70 1.76
C HIS A 43 -7.47 15.67 1.45
N LEU A 44 -6.82 16.84 1.46
CA LEU A 44 -5.38 16.92 1.21
C LEU A 44 -4.56 16.16 2.27
N SER A 45 -4.89 16.30 3.56
CA SER A 45 -4.21 15.55 4.62
C SER A 45 -4.50 14.07 4.57
N GLU A 46 -5.72 13.67 4.18
CA GLU A 46 -6.03 12.25 4.03
C GLU A 46 -5.29 11.65 2.83
N MET A 47 -5.21 12.37 1.71
CA MET A 47 -4.40 11.97 0.56
C MET A 47 -2.91 11.85 0.91
N ASP A 48 -2.36 12.80 1.68
CA ASP A 48 -0.98 12.75 2.18
C ASP A 48 -0.73 11.54 3.09
N ARG A 49 -1.68 11.23 3.99
CA ARG A 49 -1.65 10.04 4.84
C ARG A 49 -1.67 8.76 4.01
N LEU A 50 -2.57 8.66 3.03
CA LEU A 50 -2.68 7.49 2.14
C LEU A 50 -1.40 7.31 1.29
N LEU A 51 -0.81 8.41 0.81
CA LEU A 51 0.46 8.37 0.09
C LEU A 51 1.62 7.90 0.97
N SER A 52 1.69 8.38 2.22
CA SER A 52 2.70 7.97 3.19
C SER A 52 2.61 6.47 3.54
N GLU A 53 1.39 5.96 3.77
CA GLU A 53 1.15 4.54 3.99
C GLU A 53 1.49 3.69 2.76
N MET A 54 1.13 4.16 1.56
CA MET A 54 1.48 3.50 0.31
C MET A 54 2.98 3.44 0.09
N ALA A 55 3.71 4.53 0.36
CA ALA A 55 5.17 4.57 0.29
C ALA A 55 5.81 3.57 1.27
N SER A 56 5.34 3.54 2.52
CA SER A 56 5.79 2.59 3.54
C SER A 56 5.57 1.13 3.11
N ALA A 57 4.40 0.80 2.56
CA ALA A 57 4.11 -0.55 2.04
C ALA A 57 5.02 -0.92 0.85
N ASN A 58 5.31 0.04 -0.03
CA ASN A 58 6.19 -0.16 -1.17
C ASN A 58 7.64 -0.41 -0.72
N ASP A 59 8.13 0.35 0.25
CA ASP A 59 9.46 0.15 0.82
C ASP A 59 9.58 -1.19 1.54
N LYS A 60 8.58 -1.60 2.33
CA LYS A 60 8.52 -2.93 2.95
C LYS A 60 8.58 -4.03 1.90
N LEU A 61 7.79 -3.91 0.82
CA LEU A 61 7.82 -4.87 -0.29
C LEU A 61 9.18 -4.90 -0.99
N ARG A 62 9.80 -3.75 -1.22
CA ARG A 62 11.13 -3.63 -1.84
C ARG A 62 12.20 -4.29 -0.98
N ILE A 63 12.26 -3.97 0.31
CA ILE A 63 13.21 -4.57 1.26
C ILE A 63 12.96 -6.08 1.35
N LEU A 64 11.70 -6.51 1.41
CA LEU A 64 11.34 -7.92 1.46
C LEU A 64 11.88 -8.67 0.23
N LYS A 65 11.70 -8.11 -0.96
CA LYS A 65 12.24 -8.70 -2.20
C LYS A 65 13.77 -8.63 -2.27
N ASP A 66 14.37 -7.50 -1.93
CA ASP A 66 15.82 -7.32 -2.02
C ASP A 66 16.58 -8.25 -1.07
N LYS A 67 16.14 -8.32 0.19
CA LYS A 67 16.85 -9.08 1.23
C LYS A 67 16.48 -10.56 1.27
N PHE A 68 15.29 -10.92 0.80
CA PHE A 68 14.73 -12.25 1.05
C PHE A 68 14.19 -12.97 -0.21
N SER A 69 14.36 -12.44 -1.42
CA SER A 69 13.94 -13.12 -2.66
C SER A 69 14.68 -14.44 -2.95
N LYS A 70 15.85 -14.65 -2.35
CA LYS A 70 16.68 -15.86 -2.51
C LYS A 70 16.67 -16.78 -1.29
N LEU A 71 15.87 -16.46 -0.26
CA LEU A 71 15.70 -17.36 0.88
C LEU A 71 15.07 -18.68 0.44
#